data_AF-A0A1D8JFY8-F1
#
_entry.id   AF-A0A1D8JFY8-F1
#
_cell.length_a   1.000
_cell.length_b   1.000
_cell.length_c   1.000
_cell.angle_alpha   90.00
_cell.angle_beta   90.00
_cell.angle_gamma   90.00
#
_symmetry.space_group_name_H-M   'P 1'
#
loop_
_entity.id
_entity.type
_entity.pdbx_description
1 polymer ?
#
loop_
_entity_poly.entity_id
_entity_poly.type
_entity_poly.pdbx_seq_one_letter_code
_entity_poly.pdbx_strand_id
1 'polypeptide(L)'
;MQRINVNRKESGLTLIEVLASIVILSIVLISFSSLLLQSTKHTKYNKEKLTAVQVAEEIVAEVRSGNYQQSTTIIGSAGKRYEGYKIAIEIDNGPADLKKALITVTSLPETGMKKSSFTTEMYFDSDEVSS
;
A
#
# COMPACT_ATOMS: atom_id res chain seq x y z
N MET A 1 76.01 3.02 16.23
CA MET A 1 74.55 2.83 16.37
C MET A 1 73.87 4.09 15.88
N GLN A 2 73.15 4.02 14.76
CA GLN A 2 72.51 5.18 14.14
C GLN A 2 71.02 5.21 14.57
N ARG A 3 70.59 6.28 15.23
CA ARG A 3 69.21 6.46 15.68
C ARG A 3 68.36 6.92 14.48
N ILE A 4 67.33 6.14 14.14
CA ILE A 4 66.35 6.51 13.11
C ILE A 4 65.36 7.50 13.73
N ASN A 5 65.40 8.76 13.29
CA ASN A 5 64.40 9.76 13.63
C ASN A 5 63.18 9.59 12.72
N VAL A 6 62.10 9.05 13.27
CA VAL A 6 60.80 8.98 12.60
C VAL A 6 60.10 10.32 12.79
N ASN A 7 60.25 11.22 11.82
CA ASN A 7 59.55 12.50 11.82
C ASN A 7 58.10 12.28 11.34
N ARG A 8 57.13 12.23 12.27
CA ARG A 8 55.70 12.10 11.93
C ARG A 8 55.19 13.44 11.42
N LYS A 9 54.84 13.51 10.13
CA LYS A 9 54.15 14.66 9.55
C LYS A 9 52.67 14.56 9.88
N GLU A 10 52.24 15.23 10.93
CA GLU A 10 50.82 15.40 11.27
C GLU A 10 50.25 16.55 10.43
N SER A 11 49.74 16.26 9.24
CA SER A 11 48.99 17.24 8.43
C SER A 11 47.54 17.27 8.91
N GLY A 12 47.13 18.34 9.58
CA GLY A 12 45.74 18.57 9.97
C GLY A 12 44.85 18.92 8.77
N LEU A 13 43.53 18.72 8.93
CA LEU A 13 42.53 19.17 7.96
C LEU A 13 42.43 20.68 7.96
N THR A 14 42.36 21.27 6.78
CA THR A 14 42.11 22.70 6.62
C THR A 14 40.63 23.01 6.81
N LEU A 15 40.30 24.24 7.25
CA LEU A 15 38.90 24.67 7.41
C LEU A 15 38.10 24.57 6.11
N ILE A 16 38.76 24.81 4.96
CA ILE A 16 38.13 24.75 3.65
C ILE A 16 37.76 23.31 3.24
N GLU A 17 38.58 22.32 3.58
CA GLU A 17 38.28 20.90 3.32
C GLU A 17 37.11 20.41 4.17
N VAL A 18 37.04 20.83 5.43
CA VAL A 18 35.90 20.52 6.30
C VAL A 18 34.62 21.15 5.76
N LEU A 19 34.68 22.41 5.32
CA LEU A 19 33.54 23.09 4.71
C LEU A 19 33.08 22.37 3.43
N ALA A 20 34.01 22.03 2.53
CA ALA A 20 33.70 21.31 1.30
C ALA A 20 33.06 19.93 1.59
N SER A 21 33.56 19.21 2.59
CA SER A 21 33.03 17.91 2.99
C SER A 21 31.59 18.00 3.51
N ILE A 22 31.28 19.02 4.32
CA ILE A 22 29.91 19.25 4.82
C ILE A 22 28.98 19.61 3.67
N VAL A 23 29.42 20.43 2.72
CA VAL A 23 28.62 20.79 1.54
C VAL A 23 28.32 19.55 0.71
N ILE A 24 29.34 18.74 0.40
CA ILE A 24 29.17 17.49 -0.36
C ILE A 24 28.23 16.53 0.37
N LEU A 25 28.43 16.35 1.69
CA LEU A 25 27.57 15.49 2.50
C LEU A 25 26.12 15.99 2.53
N SER A 26 25.90 17.30 2.59
CA SER A 26 24.57 17.90 2.60
C SER A 26 23.83 17.64 1.30
N ILE A 27 24.50 17.75 0.15
CA ILE A 27 23.92 17.43 -1.16
C ILE A 27 23.46 15.97 -1.19
N VAL A 28 24.33 15.06 -0.74
CA VAL A 28 24.03 13.63 -0.68
C VAL A 28 22.83 13.35 0.23
N LEU A 29 22.80 13.93 1.44
CA LEU A 29 21.70 13.77 2.39
C LEU A 29 20.36 14.26 1.84
N ILE A 30 20.33 15.39 1.14
CA ILE A 30 19.10 15.91 0.52
C ILE A 30 18.59 14.94 -0.55
N SER A 31 19.48 14.39 -1.38
CA SER A 31 19.11 13.39 -2.40
C SER A 31 18.48 12.15 -1.77
N PHE A 32 19.10 11.59 -0.72
CA PHE A 32 18.55 10.41 -0.02
C PHE A 32 17.26 10.71 0.74
N SER A 33 17.11 11.90 1.32
CA SER A 33 15.89 12.32 2.02
C SER A 33 14.66 12.27 1.12
N SER A 34 14.78 12.74 -0.12
CA SER A 34 13.69 12.66 -1.12
C SER A 34 13.28 11.22 -1.43
N LEU A 35 14.26 10.31 -1.57
CA LEU A 35 13.99 8.89 -1.84
C LEU A 35 13.29 8.20 -0.66
N LEU A 36 13.67 8.52 0.58
CA LEU A 36 13.05 7.97 1.79
C LEU A 36 11.59 8.45 1.95
N LEU A 37 11.32 9.73 1.68
CA LEU A 37 9.95 10.27 1.70
C LEU A 37 9.06 9.64 0.61
N GLN A 38 9.63 9.31 -0.55
CA GLN A 38 8.89 8.61 -1.60
C GLN A 38 8.64 7.14 -1.25
N SER A 39 9.63 6.45 -0.67
CA SER A 39 9.52 5.06 -0.24
C SER A 39 8.44 4.86 0.83
N THR A 40 8.38 5.75 1.82
CA THR A 40 7.33 5.71 2.87
C THR A 40 5.93 5.90 2.30
N LYS A 41 5.74 6.86 1.38
CA LYS A 41 4.46 7.07 0.68
C LYS A 41 4.06 5.84 -0.15
N HIS A 42 5.00 5.25 -0.89
CA HIS A 42 4.74 4.05 -1.69
C HIS A 42 4.42 2.83 -0.82
N THR A 43 5.11 2.66 0.30
CA THR A 43 4.85 1.59 1.27
C THR A 43 3.44 1.70 1.85
N LYS A 44 3.02 2.92 2.23
CA LYS A 44 1.66 3.17 2.72
C LYS A 44 0.60 2.85 1.65
N TYR A 45 0.79 3.34 0.43
CA TYR A 45 -0.11 3.06 -0.69
C TYR A 45 -0.21 1.56 -1.01
N ASN A 46 0.92 0.86 -1.04
CA ASN A 46 0.94 -0.58 -1.28
C ASN A 46 0.23 -1.35 -0.15
N LYS A 47 0.42 -0.93 1.11
CA LYS A 47 -0.28 -1.50 2.25
C LYS A 47 -1.80 -1.34 2.12
N GLU A 48 -2.27 -0.13 1.79
CA GLU A 48 -3.70 0.13 1.56
C GLU A 48 -4.26 -0.71 0.41
N LYS A 49 -3.51 -0.86 -0.69
CA LYS A 49 -3.90 -1.71 -1.81
C LYS A 49 -3.99 -3.19 -1.42
N LEU A 50 -3.01 -3.70 -0.68
CA LEU A 50 -3.01 -5.09 -0.18
C LEU A 50 -4.20 -5.34 0.77
N THR A 51 -4.48 -4.40 1.68
CA THR A 51 -5.65 -4.49 2.56
C THR A 51 -6.95 -4.47 1.75
N ALA A 52 -7.08 -3.62 0.72
CA ALA A 52 -8.27 -3.62 -0.14
C ALA A 52 -8.48 -4.95 -0.88
N VAL A 53 -7.39 -5.61 -1.32
CA VAL A 53 -7.44 -6.95 -1.93
C VAL A 53 -7.90 -7.99 -0.91
N GLN A 54 -7.33 -8.00 0.30
CA GLN A 54 -7.73 -8.93 1.36
C GLN A 54 -9.21 -8.79 1.71
N VAL A 55 -9.71 -7.55 1.81
CA VAL A 55 -11.14 -7.28 2.02
C VAL A 55 -11.98 -7.81 0.86
N ALA A 56 -11.56 -7.59 -0.38
CA ALA A 56 -12.25 -8.12 -1.55
C ALA A 56 -12.30 -9.65 -1.57
N GLU A 57 -11.22 -10.33 -1.18
CA GLU A 57 -11.16 -11.79 -1.07
C GLU A 57 -12.10 -12.33 0.04
N GLU A 58 -12.19 -11.66 1.19
CA GLU A 58 -13.14 -12.02 2.26
C GLU A 58 -14.59 -11.92 1.75
N ILE A 59 -14.91 -10.86 0.99
CA ILE A 59 -16.24 -10.67 0.39
C ILE A 59 -16.52 -11.72 -0.69
N VAL A 60 -15.56 -12.04 -1.56
CA VAL A 60 -15.69 -13.11 -2.55
C VAL A 60 -16.01 -14.44 -1.87
N ALA A 61 -15.32 -14.74 -0.76
CA ALA A 61 -15.58 -15.95 0.02
C ALA A 61 -16.99 -15.95 0.65
N GLU A 62 -17.44 -14.80 1.16
CA GLU A 62 -18.78 -14.62 1.72
C GLU A 62 -19.87 -14.83 0.65
N VAL A 63 -19.68 -14.28 -0.55
CA VAL A 63 -20.58 -14.48 -1.71
C VAL A 63 -20.64 -15.94 -2.12
N ARG A 64 -19.49 -16.63 -2.17
CA ARG A 64 -19.45 -18.09 -2.44
C ARG A 64 -20.16 -18.91 -1.37
N SER A 65 -20.09 -18.49 -0.10
CA SER A 65 -20.73 -19.20 1.01
C SER A 65 -22.25 -19.00 1.09
N GLY A 66 -22.84 -18.23 0.17
CA GLY A 66 -24.27 -17.95 0.14
C GLY A 66 -24.76 -16.85 1.08
N ASN A 67 -23.85 -16.26 1.86
CA ASN A 67 -24.17 -15.20 2.82
C ASN A 67 -24.09 -13.80 2.18
N TYR A 68 -24.62 -13.60 0.96
CA TYR A 68 -24.60 -12.30 0.30
C TYR A 68 -25.97 -11.64 0.27
N GLN A 69 -26.02 -10.36 0.62
CA GLN A 69 -27.19 -9.51 0.43
C GLN A 69 -27.06 -8.82 -0.92
N GLN A 70 -27.99 -9.09 -1.85
CA GLN A 70 -27.98 -8.55 -3.19
C GLN A 70 -27.98 -7.00 -3.15
N SER A 71 -27.00 -6.37 -3.81
CA SER A 71 -26.84 -4.91 -3.91
C SER A 71 -26.73 -4.18 -2.56
N THR A 72 -25.65 -4.44 -1.81
CA THR A 72 -25.35 -3.69 -0.59
C THR A 72 -24.12 -2.81 -0.79
N THR A 73 -24.29 -1.49 -0.59
CA THR A 73 -23.13 -0.61 -0.35
C THR A 73 -22.78 -0.72 1.13
N ILE A 74 -21.75 -1.49 1.47
CA ILE A 74 -21.26 -1.55 2.86
C ILE A 74 -20.27 -0.39 3.02
N ILE A 75 -20.65 0.60 3.82
CA ILE A 75 -19.75 1.66 4.28
C ILE A 75 -19.33 1.28 5.70
N GLY A 76 -18.07 0.91 5.88
CA GLY A 76 -17.51 0.67 7.20
C GLY A 76 -17.27 2.00 7.93
N SER A 77 -18.10 2.29 8.93
CA SER A 77 -17.86 3.33 9.93
C SER A 77 -17.24 2.72 11.19
N ALA A 78 -16.60 3.58 12.01
CA ALA A 78 -15.89 3.23 13.24
C ALA A 78 -16.50 2.05 14.02
N GLY A 79 -15.75 0.94 14.13
CA GLY A 79 -16.17 -0.27 14.86
C GLY A 79 -16.73 -1.43 14.02
N LYS A 80 -16.58 -1.43 12.70
CA LYS A 80 -16.97 -2.55 11.79
C LYS A 80 -15.73 -3.21 11.17
N ARG A 81 -15.85 -4.48 10.72
CA ARG A 81 -14.77 -5.27 10.07
C ARG A 81 -14.11 -4.58 8.86
N TYR A 82 -14.80 -3.62 8.24
CA TYR A 82 -14.38 -2.92 7.02
C TYR A 82 -14.26 -1.40 7.21
N GLU A 83 -13.99 -0.93 8.44
CA GLU A 83 -13.76 0.48 8.74
C GLU A 83 -12.75 1.11 7.78
N GLY A 84 -13.10 2.24 7.16
CA GLY A 84 -12.24 2.90 6.19
C GLY A 84 -12.37 2.39 4.75
N TYR A 85 -13.31 1.47 4.45
CA TYR A 85 -13.58 1.00 3.08
C TYR A 85 -15.06 1.11 2.71
N LYS A 86 -15.30 1.46 1.45
CA LYS A 86 -16.60 1.41 0.78
C LYS A 86 -16.60 0.22 -0.19
N ILE A 87 -17.52 -0.70 0.03
CA ILE A 87 -17.68 -1.91 -0.77
C ILE A 87 -18.96 -1.78 -1.60
N ALA A 88 -18.86 -2.08 -2.90
CA ALA A 88 -20.01 -2.19 -3.80
C ALA A 88 -20.00 -3.59 -4.43
N ILE A 89 -21.13 -4.29 -4.34
CA ILE A 89 -21.35 -5.62 -4.92
C ILE A 89 -22.47 -5.50 -5.93
N GLU A 90 -22.16 -5.70 -7.21
CA GLU A 90 -23.14 -5.72 -8.30
C GLU A 90 -23.22 -7.15 -8.83
N ILE A 91 -24.44 -7.69 -8.96
CA ILE A 91 -24.66 -9.04 -9.49
C ILE A 91 -25.41 -8.92 -10.81
N ASP A 92 -24.81 -9.45 -11.86
CA ASP A 92 -25.34 -9.49 -13.23
C ASP A 92 -25.42 -10.94 -13.73
N ASN A 93 -26.08 -11.16 -14.87
CA ASN A 93 -26.15 -12.45 -15.52
C ASN A 93 -24.83 -12.73 -16.26
N GLY A 94 -24.22 -13.88 -15.96
CA GLY A 94 -23.08 -14.42 -16.68
C GLY A 94 -23.49 -15.34 -17.83
N PRO A 95 -22.53 -15.79 -18.64
CA PRO A 95 -22.79 -16.82 -19.65
C PRO A 95 -23.06 -18.19 -18.98
N ALA A 96 -23.89 -19.02 -19.63
CA ALA A 96 -24.18 -20.41 -19.26
C ALA A 96 -24.76 -20.60 -17.84
N ASP A 97 -25.89 -19.95 -17.55
CA ASP A 97 -26.65 -20.03 -16.28
C ASP A 97 -25.91 -19.59 -15.01
N LEU A 98 -24.69 -19.05 -15.16
CA LEU A 98 -23.90 -18.50 -14.06
C LEU A 98 -24.30 -17.06 -13.76
N LYS A 99 -24.21 -16.67 -12.49
CA LYS A 99 -24.28 -15.27 -12.07
C LYS A 99 -22.88 -14.67 -12.01
N LYS A 100 -22.72 -13.41 -12.39
CA LYS A 100 -21.48 -12.63 -12.32
C LYS A 100 -21.57 -11.64 -11.15
N ALA A 101 -20.70 -11.77 -10.15
CA ALA A 101 -20.54 -10.75 -9.11
C ALA A 101 -19.34 -9.85 -9.42
N LEU A 102 -19.58 -8.54 -9.50
CA LEU A 102 -18.58 -7.48 -9.57
C LEU A 102 -18.43 -6.87 -8.17
N ILE A 103 -17.25 -7.02 -7.58
CA ILE A 103 -16.95 -6.55 -6.22
C ILE A 103 -15.94 -5.42 -6.33
N THR A 104 -16.32 -4.21 -5.93
CA THR A 104 -15.46 -3.04 -5.92
C THR A 104 -15.24 -2.56 -4.49
N VAL A 105 -13.99 -2.59 -4.04
CA VAL A 105 -13.55 -2.10 -2.73
C VAL A 105 -12.78 -0.80 -2.93
N THR A 106 -13.26 0.29 -2.33
CA THR A 106 -12.65 1.62 -2.41
C THR A 106 -12.26 2.08 -1.01
N SER A 107 -11.01 2.51 -0.80
CA SER A 107 -10.63 3.13 0.46
C SER A 107 -11.35 4.49 0.64
N LEU A 108 -11.92 4.71 1.82
CA LEU A 108 -12.44 6.00 2.23
C LEU A 108 -11.24 6.94 2.38
N PRO A 109 -11.31 8.16 1.82
CA PRO A 109 -10.18 9.06 1.85
C PRO A 109 -9.93 9.54 3.28
N GLU A 110 -8.98 8.91 3.98
CA GLU A 110 -8.30 9.54 5.11
C GLU A 110 -7.37 10.61 4.52
N THR A 111 -7.87 11.84 4.49
CA THR A 111 -7.08 13.07 4.36
C THR A 111 -5.97 13.04 3.28
N GLY A 112 -6.37 13.30 2.03
CA GLY A 112 -5.45 13.79 0.99
C GLY A 112 -4.68 12.74 0.18
N MET A 113 -4.93 11.44 0.37
CA MET A 113 -4.34 10.38 -0.46
C MET A 113 -5.21 10.03 -1.67
N LYS A 114 -4.55 9.69 -2.79
CA LYS A 114 -5.22 9.21 -4.01
C LYS A 114 -6.01 7.95 -3.66
N LYS A 115 -7.32 7.95 -3.94
CA LYS A 115 -8.21 6.81 -3.68
C LYS A 115 -7.62 5.52 -4.25
N SER A 116 -7.49 4.50 -3.41
CA SER A 116 -7.10 3.16 -3.82
C SER A 116 -8.39 2.35 -4.00
N SER A 117 -8.66 1.93 -5.23
CA SER A 117 -9.80 1.06 -5.55
C SER A 117 -9.31 -0.24 -6.13
N PHE A 118 -9.89 -1.34 -5.70
CA PHE A 118 -9.68 -2.66 -6.25
C PHE A 118 -11.04 -3.22 -6.70
N THR A 119 -11.09 -3.75 -7.92
CA THR A 119 -12.29 -4.37 -8.49
C THR A 119 -11.93 -5.80 -8.89
N THR A 120 -12.74 -6.74 -8.44
CA THR A 120 -12.63 -8.15 -8.79
C THR A 120 -13.97 -8.65 -9.31
N GLU A 121 -13.92 -9.63 -10.21
CA GLU A 121 -15.09 -10.29 -10.77
C GLU A 121 -15.06 -11.79 -10.45
N MET A 122 -16.22 -12.38 -10.21
CA MET A 122 -16.37 -13.82 -10.04
C MET A 122 -17.65 -14.31 -10.72
N TYR A 123 -17.60 -15.52 -11.25
CA TYR A 123 -18.78 -16.27 -11.69
C TYR A 123 -19.16 -17.29 -10.63
N PHE A 124 -20.44 -17.47 -10.36
CA PHE A 124 -20.96 -18.47 -9.43
C PHE A 124 -22.26 -19.07 -9.95
N ASP A 125 -22.46 -20.35 -9.66
CA ASP A 125 -23.70 -21.06 -9.96
C ASP A 125 -24.77 -20.66 -8.92
N SER A 126 -25.98 -20.35 -9.37
CA SER A 126 -27.07 -20.02 -8.44
C SER A 126 -27.69 -21.25 -7.77
N ASP A 127 -27.41 -22.45 -8.26
CA ASP A 127 -28.03 -23.70 -7.78
C ASP A 127 -27.22 -24.36 -6.63
N GLU A 128 -25.96 -23.98 -6.41
CA GLU A 128 -25.13 -24.46 -5.28
C GLU A 128 -25.32 -23.69 -3.97
N VAL A 129 -26.15 -22.64 -3.96
CA VAL A 129 -26.32 -21.72 -2.81
C VAL A 129 -27.58 -22.04 -1.98
N SER A 130 -28.24 -23.18 -2.23
CA SER A 130 -29.34 -23.68 -1.39
C SER A 130 -29.00 -25.04 -0.81
N SER A 131 -28.37 -25.06 0.36
CA SER A 131 -28.45 -26.15 1.35
C SER A 131 -28.08 -25.63 2.74
#